data_AF-A0A2G9UXJ3-F1
#
_entry.id   AF-A0A2G9UXJ3-F1
#
_cell.length_a   1.000
_cell.length_b   1.000
_cell.length_c   1.000
_cell.angle_alpha   90.00
_cell.angle_beta   90.00
_cell.angle_gamma   90.00
#
_symmetry.space_group_name_H-M   'P 1'
#
loop_
_entity.id
_entity.type
_entity.pdbx_description
1 polymer ?
#
loop_
_entity_poly.entity_id
_entity_poly.type
_entity_poly.pdbx_seq_one_letter_code
_entity_poly.pdbx_strand_id
1 'polypeptide(L)'
;LSDSLFYFSGCVPSQGGSQPIGDKTGKKKFSLLELLHEHMLKYWSTTEEVTSDLIARVQEWEETMMPILEEEETRKEFDIHEYGDQLLHMFKEVGETKTLDELLVGKKKYEVSRYFLACLMMANTYNVRVDHEIRKDENGLETPIMMITLLKKDRHHEVFDKAGAL
;
A
#
# COMPACT_ATOMS: atom_id res chain seq x y z
N LEU A 1 -4.12 17.58 -49.04
CA LEU A 1 -3.93 16.80 -50.28
C LEU A 1 -4.95 15.67 -50.24
N SER A 2 -6.21 16.01 -50.48
CA SER A 2 -6.84 16.08 -51.81
C SER A 2 -6.97 14.70 -52.43
N ASP A 3 -8.23 14.27 -52.50
CA ASP A 3 -8.87 13.64 -53.64
C ASP A 3 -8.30 12.34 -54.20
N SER A 4 -9.11 11.29 -54.13
CA SER A 4 -9.38 10.36 -55.25
C SER A 4 -10.35 9.27 -54.78
N LEU A 5 -11.40 8.86 -55.49
CA LEU A 5 -11.89 9.20 -56.82
C LEU A 5 -13.38 8.81 -56.84
N PHE A 6 -14.21 9.75 -57.30
CA PHE A 6 -15.55 9.48 -57.79
C PHE A 6 -15.47 8.50 -58.96
N TYR A 7 -16.23 7.40 -58.90
CA TYR A 7 -16.66 6.69 -60.10
C TYR A 7 -18.18 6.79 -60.21
N PHE A 8 -18.58 7.72 -61.07
CA PHE A 8 -19.92 7.86 -61.62
C PHE A 8 -20.13 6.71 -62.61
N SER A 9 -21.11 5.84 -62.37
CA SER A 9 -21.59 4.89 -63.38
C SER A 9 -23.07 5.12 -63.62
N GLY A 10 -23.33 5.78 -64.76
CA GLY A 10 -24.49 5.62 -65.65
C GLY A 10 -25.88 5.49 -65.05
N CYS A 11 -26.65 6.58 -65.12
CA CYS A 11 -28.11 6.51 -65.13
C CYS A 11 -28.58 6.16 -66.56
N VAL A 12 -29.30 5.06 -66.73
CA VAL A 12 -30.12 4.78 -67.92
C VAL A 12 -31.56 4.57 -67.45
N PRO A 13 -32.55 5.33 -67.95
CA PRO A 13 -33.94 5.06 -67.65
C PRO A 13 -34.51 4.11 -68.71
N SER A 14 -35.16 3.03 -68.29
CA SER A 14 -36.11 2.32 -69.14
C SER A 14 -37.29 1.84 -68.31
N GLN A 15 -38.46 2.04 -68.87
CA GLN A 15 -39.77 2.00 -68.25
C GLN A 15 -40.28 0.59 -67.94
N GLY A 16 -41.23 0.53 -66.99
CA GLY A 16 -42.43 -0.29 -67.14
C GLY A 16 -42.42 -1.64 -66.44
N GLY A 17 -43.27 -1.78 -65.42
CA GLY A 17 -43.67 -3.08 -64.88
C GLY A 17 -44.09 -3.04 -63.42
N SER A 18 -45.37 -2.76 -63.18
CA SER A 18 -46.00 -2.83 -61.85
C SER A 18 -46.20 -4.28 -61.42
N GLN A 19 -45.66 -4.68 -60.26
CA GLN A 19 -46.25 -5.71 -59.39
C GLN A 19 -45.64 -5.65 -57.97
N PRO A 20 -46.43 -5.86 -56.90
CA PRO A 20 -45.99 -5.63 -55.53
C PRO A 20 -45.25 -6.86 -55.00
N ILE A 21 -43.95 -6.73 -54.72
CA ILE A 21 -43.24 -7.64 -53.83
C ILE A 21 -43.40 -7.10 -52.42
N GLY A 22 -44.22 -7.80 -51.62
CA GLY A 22 -44.44 -7.48 -50.23
C GLY A 22 -43.14 -7.54 -49.43
N ASP A 23 -42.65 -6.38 -49.03
CA ASP A 23 -41.51 -6.26 -48.14
C ASP A 23 -41.97 -6.62 -46.71
N LYS A 24 -41.83 -7.91 -46.36
CA LYS A 24 -41.94 -8.39 -44.98
C LYS A 24 -40.65 -8.09 -44.22
N THR A 25 -40.32 -6.82 -44.06
CA THR A 25 -39.35 -6.37 -43.06
C THR A 25 -40.06 -5.43 -42.10
N GLY A 26 -40.85 -6.03 -41.21
CA GLY A 26 -41.48 -5.33 -40.10
C GLY A 26 -40.40 -4.75 -39.18
N LYS A 27 -39.91 -3.55 -39.48
CA LYS A 27 -39.15 -2.72 -38.55
C LYS A 27 -40.11 -2.40 -37.40
N LYS A 28 -39.97 -3.11 -36.28
CA LYS A 28 -40.74 -2.88 -35.07
C LYS A 28 -40.58 -1.40 -34.71
N LYS A 29 -41.65 -0.62 -34.87
CA LYS A 29 -41.68 0.78 -34.44
C LYS A 29 -41.74 0.76 -32.92
N PHE A 30 -40.59 0.87 -32.28
CA PHE A 30 -40.54 1.05 -30.84
C PHE A 30 -41.06 2.46 -30.51
N SER A 31 -41.94 2.55 -29.53
CA SER A 31 -42.36 3.85 -29.02
C SER A 31 -41.18 4.53 -28.32
N LEU A 32 -41.15 5.86 -28.31
CA LEU A 32 -40.13 6.61 -27.56
C LEU A 32 -40.08 6.17 -26.08
N LEU A 33 -41.23 5.81 -25.51
CA LEU A 33 -41.31 5.30 -24.14
C LEU A 33 -40.63 3.94 -23.97
N GLU A 34 -40.72 3.05 -24.97
CA GLU A 34 -40.04 1.75 -24.92
C GLU A 34 -38.52 1.91 -24.98
N LEU A 35 -38.02 2.79 -25.84
CA LEU A 35 -36.58 3.10 -25.93
C LEU A 35 -36.06 3.73 -24.64
N LEU A 36 -36.81 4.66 -24.07
CA LEU A 36 -36.46 5.31 -22.82
C LEU A 36 -36.49 4.32 -21.64
N HIS A 37 -37.47 3.41 -21.62
CA HIS A 37 -37.55 2.35 -20.62
C HIS A 37 -36.37 1.36 -20.71
N GLU A 38 -36.02 0.89 -21.92
CA GLU A 38 -34.85 0.02 -22.13
C GLU A 38 -33.55 0.71 -21.69
N HIS A 39 -33.39 2.00 -22.01
CA HIS A 39 -32.23 2.78 -21.60
C HIS A 39 -32.18 2.94 -20.08
N MET A 40 -33.29 3.29 -19.42
CA MET A 40 -33.33 3.40 -17.96
C MET A 40 -33.01 2.08 -17.26
N LEU A 41 -33.55 0.95 -17.74
CA LEU A 41 -33.23 -0.38 -17.20
C LEU A 41 -31.75 -0.71 -17.32
N LYS A 42 -31.15 -0.46 -18.49
CA LYS A 42 -29.72 -0.69 -18.73
C LYS A 42 -28.84 0.17 -17.81
N TYR A 43 -29.18 1.44 -17.63
CA TYR A 43 -28.43 2.33 -16.75
C TYR A 43 -28.55 1.92 -15.29
N TRP A 44 -29.77 1.56 -14.86
CA TRP A 44 -30.01 1.11 -13.50
C TRP A 44 -29.24 -0.18 -13.21
N SER A 45 -29.31 -1.19 -14.08
CA SER A 45 -28.61 -2.46 -13.88
C SER A 45 -27.09 -2.30 -13.88
N THR A 46 -26.53 -1.51 -14.81
CA THR A 46 -25.08 -1.26 -14.83
C THR A 46 -24.62 -0.47 -13.61
N THR A 47 -25.43 0.49 -13.14
CA THR A 47 -25.10 1.24 -11.91
C THR A 47 -25.16 0.31 -10.71
N GLU A 48 -26.20 -0.52 -10.60
CA GLU A 48 -26.38 -1.50 -9.53
C GLU A 48 -25.21 -2.50 -9.49
N GLU A 49 -24.83 -3.08 -10.63
CA GLU A 49 -23.69 -3.99 -10.76
C GLU A 49 -22.37 -3.31 -10.33
N VAL A 50 -22.06 -2.13 -10.87
CA VAL A 50 -20.81 -1.41 -10.54
C VAL A 50 -20.78 -1.00 -9.06
N THR A 51 -21.91 -0.55 -8.51
CA THR A 51 -22.01 -0.21 -7.08
C THR A 51 -21.86 -1.45 -6.21
N SER A 52 -22.45 -2.58 -6.60
CA SER A 52 -22.32 -3.86 -5.91
C SER A 52 -20.87 -4.35 -5.89
N ASP A 53 -20.17 -4.30 -7.03
CA ASP A 53 -18.77 -4.72 -7.13
C ASP A 53 -17.82 -3.79 -6.36
N LEU A 54 -18.13 -2.50 -6.28
CA LEU A 54 -17.38 -1.58 -5.44
C LEU A 54 -17.63 -1.88 -3.96
N ILE A 55 -18.87 -2.07 -3.55
CA ILE A 55 -19.25 -2.39 -2.17
C ILE A 55 -18.59 -3.70 -1.73
N ALA A 56 -18.63 -4.75 -2.56
CA ALA A 56 -18.01 -6.03 -2.26
C ALA A 56 -16.49 -5.91 -2.04
N ARG A 57 -15.79 -5.14 -2.88
CA ARG A 57 -14.35 -4.91 -2.72
C ARG A 57 -14.01 -4.07 -1.50
N VAL A 58 -14.83 -3.07 -1.17
CA VAL A 58 -14.67 -2.28 0.06
C VAL A 58 -14.87 -3.18 1.27
N GLN A 59 -15.90 -4.02 1.27
CA GLN A 59 -16.15 -4.99 2.34
C GLN A 59 -14.99 -5.97 2.51
N GLU A 60 -14.48 -6.56 1.43
CA GLU A 60 -13.30 -7.46 1.49
C GLU A 60 -12.07 -6.74 2.07
N TRP A 61 -11.85 -5.50 1.66
CA TRP A 61 -10.78 -4.67 2.21
C TRP A 61 -11.00 -4.36 3.70
N GLU A 62 -12.22 -4.01 4.10
CA GLU A 62 -12.59 -3.75 5.50
C GLU A 62 -12.39 -5.01 6.36
N GLU A 63 -12.88 -6.17 5.91
CA GLU A 63 -12.73 -7.46 6.59
C GLU A 63 -11.25 -7.84 6.79
N THR A 64 -10.39 -7.45 5.84
CA THR A 64 -8.94 -7.69 5.93
C THR A 64 -8.24 -6.66 6.82
N MET A 65 -8.60 -5.38 6.71
CA MET A 65 -7.88 -4.28 7.34
C MET A 65 -8.29 -4.03 8.78
N MET A 66 -9.59 -4.14 9.11
CA MET A 66 -10.10 -3.93 10.46
C MET A 66 -9.33 -4.74 11.52
N PRO A 67 -9.09 -6.06 11.37
CA PRO A 67 -8.35 -6.80 12.39
C PRO A 67 -6.88 -6.34 12.53
N ILE A 68 -6.25 -5.89 11.45
CA ILE A 68 -4.88 -5.35 11.47
C ILE A 68 -4.84 -4.01 12.22
N LEU A 69 -5.82 -3.14 11.96
CA LEU A 69 -5.93 -1.83 12.60
C LEU A 69 -6.27 -1.95 14.09
N GLU A 70 -7.21 -2.82 14.45
CA GLU A 70 -7.54 -3.12 15.84
C GLU A 70 -6.32 -3.66 16.58
N GLU A 71 -5.57 -4.59 15.98
CA GLU A 71 -4.32 -5.09 16.56
C GLU A 71 -3.30 -3.96 16.76
N GLU A 72 -3.11 -3.09 15.77
CA GLU A 72 -2.19 -1.94 15.87
C GLU A 72 -2.62 -0.94 16.95
N GLU A 73 -3.92 -0.66 17.10
CA GLU A 73 -4.45 0.25 18.11
C GLU A 73 -4.22 -0.29 19.53
N THR A 74 -4.15 -1.62 19.73
CA THR A 74 -3.73 -2.19 21.02
C THR A 74 -2.25 -2.01 21.33
N ARG A 75 -1.41 -1.68 20.34
CA ARG A 75 0.04 -1.55 20.53
C ARG A 75 0.36 -0.23 21.20
N LYS A 76 1.33 -0.27 22.11
CA LYS A 76 1.84 0.92 22.79
C LYS A 76 2.35 1.95 21.76
N GLU A 77 2.14 3.24 22.03
CA GLU A 77 2.77 4.32 21.28
C GLU A 77 4.30 4.20 21.29
N PHE A 78 4.94 4.67 20.22
CA PHE A 78 6.39 4.61 20.11
C PHE A 78 7.03 5.81 20.82
N ASP A 79 7.78 5.54 21.89
CA ASP A 79 8.63 6.52 22.58
C ASP A 79 10.11 6.19 22.38
N ILE A 80 10.79 7.02 21.57
CA ILE A 80 12.20 6.80 21.23
C ILE A 80 13.14 6.84 22.45
N HIS A 81 12.79 7.60 23.49
CA HIS A 81 13.59 7.71 24.70
C HIS A 81 13.42 6.46 25.57
N GLU A 82 12.19 5.97 25.72
CA GLU A 82 11.93 4.74 26.45
C GLU A 82 12.62 3.53 25.81
N TYR A 83 12.51 3.37 24.48
CA TYR A 83 13.20 2.29 23.77
C TYR A 83 14.73 2.43 23.87
N GLY A 84 15.26 3.66 23.88
CA GLY A 84 16.68 3.94 24.12
C GLY A 84 17.13 3.51 25.52
N ASP A 85 16.37 3.88 26.55
CA ASP A 85 16.63 3.50 27.93
C ASP A 85 16.59 1.99 28.09
N GLN A 86 15.58 1.33 27.54
CA GLN A 86 15.49 -0.13 27.53
C GLN A 86 16.73 -0.75 26.87
N LEU A 87 17.18 -0.23 25.72
CA LEU A 87 18.37 -0.74 25.04
C LEU A 87 19.63 -0.57 25.91
N LEU A 88 19.80 0.57 26.59
CA LEU A 88 20.93 0.79 27.52
C LEU A 88 20.94 -0.21 28.67
N HIS A 89 19.76 -0.58 29.19
CA HIS A 89 19.63 -1.56 30.27
C HIS A 89 19.91 -3.00 29.81
N MET A 90 19.84 -3.29 28.51
CA MET A 90 20.23 -4.59 27.95
C MET A 90 21.75 -4.81 28.01
N PHE A 91 22.54 -3.76 28.17
CA PHE A 91 23.98 -3.84 28.36
C PHE A 91 24.36 -3.84 29.85
N LYS A 92 25.20 -4.79 30.24
CA LYS A 92 25.74 -4.92 31.61
C LYS A 92 26.69 -3.78 31.92
N GLU A 93 27.64 -3.51 31.03
CA GLU A 93 28.72 -2.56 31.26
C GLU A 93 29.12 -1.79 30.00
N VAL A 94 29.77 -0.64 30.19
CA VAL A 94 30.32 0.15 29.10
C VAL A 94 31.48 -0.62 28.46
N GLY A 95 31.51 -0.66 27.13
CA GLY A 95 32.45 -1.46 26.34
C GLY A 95 31.91 -2.83 25.94
N GLU A 96 30.81 -3.30 26.54
CA GLU A 96 30.14 -4.53 26.12
C GLU A 96 29.66 -4.39 24.67
N THR A 97 29.91 -5.43 23.87
CA THR A 97 29.48 -5.51 22.48
C THR A 97 28.50 -6.66 22.32
N LYS A 98 27.38 -6.40 21.66
CA LYS A 98 26.34 -7.40 21.35
C LYS A 98 25.90 -7.26 19.90
N THR A 99 25.42 -8.35 19.32
CA THR A 99 24.70 -8.30 18.05
C THR A 99 23.30 -7.70 18.25
N LEU A 100 22.74 -7.13 17.19
CA LEU A 100 21.33 -6.71 17.21
C LEU A 100 20.40 -7.89 17.54
N ASP A 101 20.69 -9.08 17.00
CA ASP A 101 19.89 -10.29 17.25
C ASP A 101 19.88 -10.66 18.74
N GLU A 102 21.03 -10.61 19.41
CA GLU A 102 21.14 -10.87 20.87
C GLU A 102 20.36 -9.88 21.71
N LEU A 103 20.33 -8.60 21.31
CA LEU A 103 19.56 -7.56 22.01
C LEU A 103 18.05 -7.75 21.84
N LEU A 104 17.63 -8.30 20.70
CA LEU A 104 16.22 -8.44 20.32
C LEU A 104 15.64 -9.83 20.56
N VAL A 105 16.38 -10.73 21.21
CA VAL A 105 15.86 -12.06 21.58
C VAL A 105 14.58 -11.92 22.41
N GLY A 106 13.51 -12.56 21.95
CA GLY A 106 12.21 -12.57 22.63
C GLY A 106 11.38 -11.30 22.46
N LYS A 107 11.84 -10.30 21.69
CA LYS A 107 11.04 -9.12 21.34
C LYS A 107 10.05 -9.45 20.23
N LYS A 108 8.92 -8.76 20.23
CA LYS A 108 7.90 -8.93 19.18
C LYS A 108 8.42 -8.35 17.87
N LYS A 109 8.03 -8.95 16.73
CA LYS A 109 8.52 -8.56 15.40
C LYS A 109 8.29 -7.07 15.09
N TYR A 110 7.16 -6.51 15.51
CA TYR A 110 6.83 -5.10 15.28
C TYR A 110 7.66 -4.13 16.15
N GLU A 111 8.33 -4.61 17.21
CA GLU A 111 9.21 -3.78 18.03
C GLU A 111 10.64 -3.73 17.48
N VAL A 112 11.02 -4.67 16.61
CA VAL A 112 12.38 -4.74 16.04
C VAL A 112 12.77 -3.43 15.37
N SER A 113 11.87 -2.88 14.54
CA SER A 113 12.08 -1.60 13.87
C SER A 113 12.19 -0.43 14.86
N ARG A 114 11.43 -0.46 15.96
CA ARG A 114 11.43 0.55 17.03
C ARG A 114 12.76 0.56 17.80
N TYR A 115 13.24 -0.61 18.21
CA TYR A 115 14.55 -0.74 18.85
C TYR A 115 15.70 -0.40 17.90
N PHE A 116 15.59 -0.80 16.63
CA PHE A 116 16.59 -0.46 15.62
C PHE A 116 16.70 1.07 15.45
N LEU A 117 15.58 1.78 15.35
CA LEU A 117 15.56 3.24 15.28
C LEU A 117 16.16 3.88 16.54
N ALA A 118 15.80 3.39 17.73
CA ALA A 118 16.38 3.87 18.99
C ALA A 118 17.90 3.64 19.03
N CYS A 119 18.38 2.50 18.53
CA CYS A 119 19.81 2.21 18.41
C CYS A 119 20.52 3.20 17.49
N LEU A 120 19.93 3.53 16.33
CA LEU A 120 20.50 4.52 15.41
C LEU A 120 20.52 5.93 16.03
N MET A 121 19.48 6.30 16.77
CA MET A 121 19.47 7.56 17.52
C MET A 121 20.61 7.61 18.54
N MET A 122 20.79 6.53 19.30
CA MET A 122 21.89 6.43 20.25
C MET A 122 23.27 6.40 19.60
N ALA A 123 23.40 5.88 18.39
CA ALA A 123 24.63 5.97 17.62
C ALA A 123 24.94 7.43 17.27
N ASN A 124 23.92 8.19 16.84
CA ASN A 124 24.04 9.61 16.55
C ASN A 124 24.40 10.44 17.79
N THR A 125 23.89 10.09 18.97
CA THR A 125 24.23 10.76 20.23
C THR A 125 25.52 10.24 20.88
N TYR A 126 26.24 9.34 20.20
CA TYR A 126 27.48 8.72 20.68
C TYR A 126 27.31 7.90 21.98
N ASN A 127 26.11 7.37 22.23
CA ASN A 127 25.82 6.44 23.32
C ASN A 127 26.28 5.02 22.97
N VAL A 128 26.12 4.63 21.71
CA VAL A 128 26.58 3.34 21.18
C VAL A 128 27.44 3.55 19.93
N ARG A 129 28.32 2.60 19.63
CA ARG A 129 28.99 2.48 18.32
C ARG A 129 28.35 1.33 17.57
N VAL A 130 28.10 1.54 16.28
CA VAL A 130 27.61 0.51 15.37
C VAL A 130 28.74 0.14 14.43
N ASP A 131 29.10 -1.14 14.45
CA ASP A 131 30.05 -1.78 13.55
C ASP A 131 29.32 -2.92 12.79
N HIS A 132 29.97 -3.49 11.79
CA HIS A 132 29.45 -4.67 11.09
C HIS A 132 30.53 -5.73 10.93
N GLU A 133 30.10 -6.98 11.00
CA GLU A 133 30.96 -8.15 10.77
C GLU A 133 30.31 -9.05 9.71
N ILE A 134 31.12 -9.69 8.86
CA ILE A 134 30.63 -10.65 7.88
C ILE A 134 30.78 -12.05 8.48
N ARG A 135 29.65 -12.70 8.78
CA ARG A 135 29.63 -14.10 9.20
C ARG A 135 29.43 -15.00 7.97
N LYS A 136 30.27 -16.01 7.85
CA LYS A 136 30.13 -17.07 6.84
C LYS A 136 29.39 -18.24 7.47
N ASP A 137 28.33 -18.71 6.83
CA ASP A 137 27.69 -19.96 7.20
C ASP A 137 28.45 -21.18 6.65
N GLU A 138 27.98 -22.37 7.01
CA GLU A 138 28.50 -23.66 6.54
C GLU A 138 28.40 -23.85 5.01
N ASN A 139 27.50 -23.11 4.36
CA ASN A 139 27.27 -23.12 2.92
C ASN A 139 28.12 -22.05 2.20
N GLY A 140 28.91 -21.26 2.94
CA GLY A 140 29.73 -20.17 2.41
C GLY A 140 28.95 -18.88 2.13
N LEU A 141 27.68 -18.77 2.56
CA LEU A 141 26.90 -17.54 2.45
C LEU A 141 27.42 -16.52 3.46
N GLU A 142 27.81 -15.36 2.95
CA GLU A 142 28.24 -14.22 3.73
C GLU A 142 27.03 -13.41 4.18
N THR A 143 26.84 -13.28 5.48
CA THR A 143 25.76 -12.48 6.09
C THR A 143 26.37 -11.35 6.93
N PRO A 144 26.04 -10.09 6.63
CA PRO A 144 26.48 -8.97 7.44
C PRO A 144 25.68 -8.94 8.75
N ILE A 145 26.38 -8.81 9.86
CA ILE A 145 25.82 -8.77 11.21
C ILE A 145 26.15 -7.44 11.83
N MET A 146 25.13 -6.76 12.33
CA MET A 146 25.26 -5.49 13.02
C MET A 146 25.74 -5.73 14.46
N MET A 147 26.90 -5.17 14.79
CA MET A 147 27.50 -5.20 16.12
C MET A 147 27.31 -3.85 16.80
N ILE A 148 26.89 -3.86 18.05
CA ILE A 148 26.58 -2.66 18.82
C ILE A 148 27.43 -2.68 20.08
N THR A 149 28.34 -1.72 20.21
CA THR A 149 29.16 -1.52 21.41
C THR A 149 28.63 -0.36 22.24
N LEU A 150 28.39 -0.58 23.52
CA LEU A 150 28.01 0.50 24.44
C LEU A 150 29.21 1.42 24.74
N LEU A 151 29.09 2.72 24.49
CA LEU A 151 30.15 3.71 24.75
C LEU A 151 29.92 4.51 26.03
N LYS A 152 28.67 4.83 26.36
CA LYS A 152 28.30 5.56 27.58
C LYS A 152 26.85 5.26 27.96
N LYS A 153 26.58 5.21 29.28
CA LYS A 153 25.22 5.05 29.82
C LYS A 153 24.51 6.40 30.03
N ASP A 154 25.25 7.48 30.14
CA ASP A 154 24.67 8.81 30.39
C ASP A 154 23.97 9.38 29.15
N ARG A 155 22.71 9.74 29.32
CA ARG A 155 21.85 10.35 28.30
C ARG A 155 21.88 11.89 28.45
N HIS A 156 22.99 12.52 28.05
CA HIS A 156 23.22 13.98 28.19
C HIS A 156 22.22 14.91 27.46
N HIS A 157 21.28 14.39 26.68
CA HIS A 157 20.18 15.13 26.05
C HIS A 157 18.95 15.43 26.93
N GLU A 158 18.92 15.00 28.20
CA GLU A 158 17.84 15.37 29.14
C GLU A 158 18.00 16.75 29.80
N VAL A 159 18.89 17.61 29.31
CA VAL A 159 19.19 18.91 29.96
C VAL A 159 18.15 20.01 29.63
N PHE A 160 17.05 19.69 28.95
CA PHE A 160 16.05 20.70 28.58
C PHE A 160 14.60 20.44 29.02
N ASP A 161 14.35 19.64 30.06
CA ASP A 161 13.01 19.58 30.69
C ASP A 161 13.00 19.78 32.22
N LYS A 162 14.15 20.09 32.83
CA LYS A 162 14.25 20.38 34.29
C LYS A 162 14.84 21.75 34.62
N ALA A 163 14.52 22.73 33.79
CA ALA A 163 14.46 24.12 34.23
C ALA A 163 13.12 24.66 33.74
N GLY A 164 12.11 24.65 34.61
CA GLY A 164 10.89 25.40 34.37
C GLY A 164 11.26 26.84 34.02
N ALA A 165 10.92 27.25 32.80
CA ALA A 165 11.10 28.62 32.34
C ALA A 165 9.91 29.00 31.45
N LEU A 166 8.88 29.49 32.17
CA LEU A 166 7.81 30.43 31.78
C LEU A 166 6.70 29.91 30.86
#